data_AF-A0A517RKN2-F1
#
_entry.id   AF-A0A517RKN2-F1
#
_cell.length_a   1.000
_cell.length_b   1.000
_cell.length_c   1.000
_cell.angle_alpha   90.00
_cell.angle_beta   90.00
_cell.angle_gamma   90.00
#
_symmetry.space_group_name_H-M   'P 1'
#
loop_
_entity.id
_entity.type
_entity.pdbx_description
1 polymer ?
#
loop_
_entity_poly.entity_id
_entity_poly.type
_entity_poly.pdbx_seq_one_letter_code
_entity_poly.pdbx_strand_id
1 'polypeptide(L)'
;MVNKQQDTMDQSQTGARNPKWKHRGNILGVILILLTLSPWIYGYLTANAANAQLIGIYQKAEIGGSFNKFKANVRDLSQSHLTAHFWEYGALFDTPLLLGAVNWRLYIRAEDNQIQCVKIRTEDSQDQHPSDAPPDKGDCRCRLIAGEWVEL
;
A
#
# COMPACT_ATOMS: atom_id res chain seq x y z
N MET A 1 9.31 66.68 66.44
CA MET A 1 8.35 65.93 65.61
C MET A 1 9.12 65.39 64.42
N VAL A 2 9.45 64.10 64.47
CA VAL A 2 10.38 63.44 63.52
C VAL A 2 9.56 62.76 62.44
N ASN A 3 9.86 63.13 61.20
CA ASN A 3 9.16 62.73 60.00
C ASN A 3 9.50 61.26 59.67
N LYS A 4 8.50 60.37 59.80
CA LYS A 4 8.57 58.96 59.40
C LYS A 4 7.57 58.76 58.27
N GLN A 5 8.03 58.77 57.02
CA GLN A 5 7.40 57.98 55.96
C GLN A 5 8.50 57.39 55.08
N GLN A 6 8.84 56.17 55.47
CA GLN A 6 9.66 55.21 54.75
C GLN A 6 8.99 54.79 53.45
N ASP A 7 9.79 54.81 52.38
CA ASP A 7 9.94 53.75 51.40
C ASP A 7 8.81 52.73 51.36
N THR A 8 7.98 52.81 50.33
CA THR A 8 7.14 51.68 49.96
C THR A 8 7.12 51.55 48.45
N MET A 9 7.78 50.48 48.01
CA MET A 9 7.44 49.66 46.85
C MET A 9 7.85 50.17 45.47
N ASP A 10 9.13 49.93 45.17
CA ASP A 10 9.48 49.23 43.92
C ASP A 10 8.75 47.88 43.88
N GLN A 11 7.67 47.77 43.11
CA GLN A 11 7.06 46.48 42.83
C GLN A 11 6.83 46.31 41.33
N SER A 12 7.83 45.66 40.73
CA SER A 12 7.66 44.62 39.74
C SER A 12 7.12 45.05 38.37
N GLN A 13 8.06 45.47 37.52
CA GLN A 13 8.01 45.14 36.10
C GLN A 13 8.00 43.61 35.91
N THR A 14 6.86 42.95 36.14
CA THR A 14 6.62 41.66 35.49
C THR A 14 6.20 41.97 34.06
N GLY A 15 7.21 42.09 33.20
CA GLY A 15 7.02 42.08 31.75
C GLY A 15 6.11 40.91 31.41
N ALA A 16 4.88 41.23 31.01
CA ALA A 16 3.92 40.25 30.55
C ALA A 16 4.55 39.53 29.36
N ARG A 17 5.14 38.35 29.61
CA ARG A 17 5.59 37.43 28.57
C ARG A 17 4.36 37.13 27.73
N ASN A 18 4.26 37.82 26.62
CA ASN A 18 3.16 37.73 25.67
C ASN A 18 3.03 36.25 25.27
N PRO A 19 1.93 35.55 25.63
CA PRO A 19 1.81 34.08 25.48
C PRO A 19 1.73 33.62 24.01
N LYS A 20 1.76 34.55 23.06
CA LYS A 20 1.65 34.30 21.61
C LYS A 20 2.70 33.33 21.05
N TRP A 21 3.82 33.11 21.75
CA TRP A 21 4.88 32.20 21.29
C TRP A 21 4.63 30.72 21.63
N LYS A 22 3.77 30.40 22.62
CA LYS A 22 3.44 29.00 22.97
C LYS A 22 2.69 28.27 21.85
N HIS A 23 1.85 28.98 21.10
CA HIS A 23 1.06 28.35 20.03
C HIS A 23 1.87 28.10 18.75
N ARG A 24 2.94 28.87 18.49
CA ARG A 24 3.76 28.73 17.27
C ARG A 24 4.61 27.45 17.28
N GLY A 25 5.12 27.04 18.44
CA GLY A 25 5.86 25.79 18.59
C GLY A 25 4.98 24.55 18.34
N ASN A 26 3.74 24.57 18.82
CA ASN A 26 2.79 23.47 18.59
C ASN A 26 2.43 23.31 17.11
N ILE A 27 2.27 24.42 16.36
CA ILE A 27 1.93 24.35 14.93
C ILE A 27 3.07 23.69 14.13
N LEU A 28 4.32 24.06 14.39
CA LEU A 28 5.48 23.45 13.73
C LEU A 28 5.62 21.97 14.08
N GLY A 29 5.38 21.60 15.33
CA GLY A 29 5.35 20.20 15.76
C GLY A 29 4.29 19.37 15.03
N VAL A 30 3.07 19.89 14.91
CA VAL A 30 1.98 19.22 14.18
C VAL A 30 2.30 19.07 12.69
N ILE A 31 2.84 20.11 12.04
CA ILE A 31 3.23 20.04 10.62
C ILE A 31 4.32 18.98 10.42
N LEU A 32 5.32 18.91 11.29
CA LEU A 32 6.38 17.90 11.20
C LEU A 32 5.82 16.47 11.37
N ILE A 33 4.89 16.27 12.30
CA ILE A 33 4.21 14.98 12.48
C ILE A 33 3.40 14.61 11.22
N LEU A 34 2.65 15.56 10.65
CA LEU A 34 1.88 15.31 9.42
C LEU A 34 2.79 14.98 8.23
N LEU A 35 3.91 15.68 8.06
CA LEU A 35 4.87 15.41 6.99
C LEU A 35 5.59 14.06 7.16
N THR A 36 5.81 13.62 8.39
CA THR A 36 6.46 12.33 8.67
C THR A 36 5.50 11.15 8.52
N LEU A 37 4.22 11.33 8.84
CA LEU A 37 3.19 10.29 8.68
C LEU A 37 2.60 10.22 7.27
N SER A 38 2.65 11.31 6.49
CA SER A 38 2.04 11.35 5.15
C SER A 38 2.51 10.25 4.18
N PRO A 39 3.80 9.83 4.15
CA PRO A 39 4.23 8.78 3.23
C PRO A 39 3.63 7.41 3.59
N TRP A 40 3.46 7.13 4.89
CA TRP A 40 2.86 5.90 5.39
C TRP A 40 1.39 5.82 5.03
N ILE A 41 0.65 6.92 5.23
CA ILE A 41 -0.77 7.02 4.88
C ILE A 41 -0.95 6.88 3.36
N TYR A 42 -0.11 7.57 2.58
CA TYR A 42 -0.16 7.48 1.12
C TYR A 42 0.13 6.05 0.64
N GLY A 43 1.20 5.42 1.14
CA GLY A 43 1.54 4.04 0.80
C GLY A 43 0.41 3.06 1.11
N TYR A 44 -0.21 3.19 2.28
CA TYR A 44 -1.35 2.34 2.65
C TYR A 44 -2.55 2.50 1.69
N LEU A 45 -2.91 3.74 1.33
CA LEU A 45 -4.02 4.00 0.41
C LEU A 45 -3.73 3.48 -1.00
N THR A 46 -2.51 3.70 -1.51
CA THR A 46 -2.12 3.22 -2.83
C THR A 46 -2.07 1.69 -2.90
N ALA A 47 -1.56 1.02 -1.85
CA ALA A 47 -1.55 -0.44 -1.77
C ALA A 47 -2.98 -1.02 -1.80
N ASN A 48 -3.90 -0.44 -1.03
CA ASN A 48 -5.30 -0.89 -1.03
C ASN A 48 -5.99 -0.69 -2.38
N ALA A 49 -5.72 0.44 -3.06
CA ALA A 49 -6.25 0.68 -4.40
C ALA A 49 -5.69 -0.32 -5.42
N ALA A 50 -4.40 -0.64 -5.35
CA ALA A 50 -3.77 -1.64 -6.21
C ALA A 50 -4.32 -3.06 -5.93
N ASN A 51 -4.48 -3.42 -4.66
CA ASN A 51 -5.08 -4.70 -4.24
C ASN A 51 -6.53 -4.84 -4.75
N ALA A 52 -7.32 -3.77 -4.70
CA ALA A 52 -8.67 -3.77 -5.25
C ALA A 52 -8.68 -3.97 -6.78
N GLN A 53 -7.73 -3.36 -7.51
CA GLN A 53 -7.58 -3.59 -8.95
C GLN A 53 -7.18 -5.04 -9.26
N LEU A 54 -6.25 -5.61 -8.48
CA LEU A 54 -5.86 -7.03 -8.57
C LEU A 54 -7.04 -7.96 -8.37
N ILE A 55 -7.87 -7.72 -7.35
CA ILE A 55 -9.09 -8.50 -7.11
C ILE A 55 -10.04 -8.41 -8.31
N GLY A 56 -10.18 -7.23 -8.93
CA GLY A 56 -10.97 -7.06 -10.15
C GLY A 56 -10.46 -7.90 -11.32
N ILE A 57 -9.14 -7.95 -11.52
CA ILE A 57 -8.52 -8.81 -12.56
C ILE A 57 -8.73 -10.29 -12.22
N TYR A 58 -8.50 -10.67 -10.96
CA TYR A 58 -8.72 -12.02 -10.45
C TYR A 58 -10.16 -12.50 -10.69
N GLN A 59 -11.16 -11.64 -10.50
CA GLN A 59 -12.56 -11.98 -10.71
C GLN A 59 -12.87 -12.32 -12.17
N LYS A 60 -12.21 -11.64 -13.12
CA LYS A 60 -12.35 -11.92 -14.56
C LYS A 60 -11.61 -13.18 -15.03
N ALA A 61 -10.67 -13.68 -14.24
CA ALA A 61 -9.93 -14.90 -14.56
C ALA A 61 -10.77 -16.13 -14.17
N GLU A 62 -11.28 -16.84 -15.17
CA GLU A 62 -12.10 -18.05 -15.01
C GLU A 62 -11.30 -19.30 -15.38
N ILE A 63 -11.34 -20.32 -14.52
CA ILE A 63 -10.67 -21.61 -14.79
C ILE A 63 -11.31 -22.30 -15.99
N GLY A 64 -10.49 -22.84 -16.89
CA GLY A 64 -10.91 -23.39 -18.18
C GLY A 64 -11.25 -22.33 -19.23
N GLY A 65 -11.28 -21.04 -18.85
CA GLY A 65 -11.54 -19.93 -19.76
C GLY A 65 -10.36 -19.64 -20.69
N SER A 66 -10.64 -19.03 -21.85
CA SER A 66 -9.61 -18.69 -22.84
C SER A 66 -8.65 -17.60 -22.33
N PHE A 67 -7.35 -17.93 -22.26
CA PHE A 67 -6.32 -17.01 -21.79
C PHE A 67 -6.13 -15.82 -22.74
N ASN A 68 -6.20 -16.03 -24.05
CA ASN A 68 -6.16 -14.95 -25.03
C ASN A 68 -7.34 -13.98 -24.88
N LYS A 69 -8.55 -14.50 -24.61
CA LYS A 69 -9.73 -13.66 -24.34
C LYS A 69 -9.54 -12.87 -23.05
N PHE A 70 -9.03 -13.51 -22.00
CA PHE A 70 -8.69 -12.84 -20.75
C PHE A 70 -7.66 -11.73 -20.96
N LYS A 71 -6.57 -12.00 -21.69
CA LYS A 71 -5.50 -11.04 -22.00
C LYS A 71 -6.03 -9.82 -22.75
N ALA A 72 -6.93 -10.02 -23.72
CA ALA A 72 -7.60 -8.92 -24.41
C ALA A 72 -8.44 -8.08 -23.42
N ASN A 73 -9.30 -8.73 -22.62
CA ASN A 73 -10.19 -8.05 -21.67
C ASN A 73 -9.45 -7.27 -20.57
N VAL A 74 -8.24 -7.68 -20.22
CA VAL A 74 -7.44 -7.05 -19.16
C VAL A 74 -6.55 -5.95 -19.69
N ARG A 75 -6.13 -5.99 -20.96
CA ARG A 75 -5.43 -4.87 -21.61
C ARG A 75 -6.26 -3.59 -21.65
N ASP A 76 -7.59 -3.73 -21.71
CA ASP A 76 -8.52 -2.60 -21.75
C ASP A 76 -8.83 -2.02 -20.35
N LEU A 77 -8.32 -2.65 -19.28
CA LEU A 77 -8.51 -2.14 -17.92
C LEU A 77 -7.48 -1.05 -17.59
N SER A 78 -7.93 0.00 -16.89
CA SER A 78 -7.02 0.99 -16.31
C SER A 78 -6.20 0.33 -15.19
N GLN A 79 -4.93 0.05 -15.49
CA GLN A 79 -3.95 -0.54 -14.58
C GLN A 79 -3.06 0.54 -13.94
N SER A 80 -3.66 1.66 -13.50
CA SER A 80 -2.92 2.83 -13.04
C SER A 80 -1.94 2.57 -11.90
N HIS A 81 -2.13 1.47 -11.16
CA HIS A 81 -1.31 1.09 -10.01
C HIS A 81 -0.79 -0.34 -10.11
N LEU A 82 -0.76 -0.96 -11.30
CA LEU A 82 -0.31 -2.33 -11.47
C LEU A 82 0.71 -2.43 -12.59
N THR A 83 1.70 -3.29 -12.40
CA THR A 83 2.59 -3.72 -13.48
C THR A 83 2.11 -5.08 -13.98
N ALA A 84 1.87 -5.21 -15.28
CA ALA A 84 1.42 -6.45 -15.89
C ALA A 84 2.53 -7.06 -16.77
N HIS A 85 2.87 -8.31 -16.48
CA HIS A 85 3.80 -9.12 -17.26
C HIS A 85 3.05 -10.28 -17.89
N PHE A 86 3.07 -10.37 -19.22
CA PHE A 86 2.42 -11.45 -19.96
C PHE A 86 3.48 -12.31 -20.66
N TRP A 87 3.35 -13.62 -20.57
CA TRP A 87 4.11 -14.58 -21.36
C TRP A 87 3.14 -15.52 -22.09
N GLU A 88 3.69 -16.54 -22.76
CA GLU A 88 2.91 -17.47 -23.58
C GLU A 88 1.91 -18.28 -22.73
N TYR A 89 2.35 -18.75 -21.57
CA TYR A 89 1.63 -19.67 -20.69
C TYR A 89 1.12 -19.01 -19.41
N GLY A 90 0.93 -17.68 -19.40
CA GLY A 90 0.46 -17.02 -18.19
C GLY A 90 0.70 -15.51 -18.10
N ALA A 91 0.32 -14.98 -16.96
CA ALA A 91 0.46 -13.58 -16.61
C ALA A 91 0.79 -13.39 -15.13
N LEU A 92 1.51 -12.32 -14.83
CA LEU A 92 1.83 -11.83 -13.50
C LEU A 92 1.38 -10.38 -13.41
N PHE A 93 0.71 -10.03 -12.32
CA PHE A 93 0.34 -8.66 -12.01
C PHE A 93 0.87 -8.29 -10.64
N ASP A 94 1.66 -7.22 -10.57
CA ASP A 94 2.36 -6.79 -9.35
C ASP A 94 1.85 -5.43 -8.89
N THR A 95 1.60 -5.28 -7.59
CA THR A 95 1.43 -3.96 -6.96
C THR A 95 2.78 -3.24 -6.83
N PRO A 96 2.81 -1.89 -6.84
CA PRO A 96 4.01 -1.14 -6.53
C PRO A 96 4.53 -1.49 -5.13
N LEU A 97 5.86 -1.61 -5.03
CA LEU A 97 6.59 -1.77 -3.78
C LEU A 97 6.38 -0.56 -2.87
N LEU A 98 5.59 -0.72 -1.81
CA LEU A 98 5.31 0.33 -0.84
C LEU A 98 5.78 -0.08 0.56
N LEU A 99 6.54 0.80 1.21
CA LEU A 99 7.06 0.56 2.55
C LEU A 99 5.91 0.45 3.57
N GLY A 100 5.91 -0.64 4.36
CA GLY A 100 4.90 -0.89 5.39
C GLY A 100 3.56 -1.39 4.85
N ALA A 101 3.46 -1.71 3.56
CA ALA A 101 2.29 -2.32 2.94
C ALA A 101 2.54 -3.79 2.56
N VAL A 102 1.47 -4.59 2.52
CA VAL A 102 1.53 -5.96 1.99
C VAL A 102 1.38 -5.87 0.47
N ASN A 103 2.49 -6.02 -0.25
CA ASN A 103 2.49 -5.98 -1.72
C ASN A 103 1.99 -7.32 -2.26
N TRP A 104 0.94 -7.27 -3.08
CA TRP A 104 0.31 -8.45 -3.64
C TRP A 104 0.78 -8.69 -5.06
N ARG A 105 0.86 -9.97 -5.42
CA ARG A 105 1.13 -10.44 -6.76
C ARG A 105 0.08 -11.45 -7.19
N LEU A 106 -0.55 -11.23 -8.33
CA LEU A 106 -1.49 -12.17 -8.94
C LEU A 106 -0.78 -12.97 -10.02
N TYR A 107 -0.80 -14.28 -9.85
CA TYR A 107 -0.28 -15.26 -10.77
C TYR A 107 -1.43 -15.93 -11.52
N ILE A 108 -1.31 -15.98 -12.85
CA ILE A 108 -2.24 -16.70 -13.72
C ILE A 108 -1.41 -17.65 -14.57
N ARG A 109 -1.70 -18.94 -14.48
CA ARG A 109 -1.14 -19.95 -15.38
C ARG A 109 -2.18 -20.32 -16.42
N ALA A 110 -1.73 -20.41 -17.66
CA ALA A 110 -2.52 -20.92 -18.76
C ALA A 110 -1.75 -22.03 -19.49
N GLU A 111 -2.48 -23.02 -19.96
CA GLU A 111 -1.96 -24.15 -20.73
C GLU A 111 -2.96 -24.44 -21.84
N ASP A 112 -2.47 -24.66 -23.06
CA ASP A 112 -3.30 -24.81 -24.28
C ASP A 112 -4.35 -23.68 -24.43
N ASN A 113 -3.93 -22.44 -24.13
CA ASN A 113 -4.78 -21.25 -24.14
C ASN A 113 -5.97 -21.32 -23.15
N GLN A 114 -5.92 -22.18 -22.13
CA GLN A 114 -6.90 -22.25 -21.06
C GLN A 114 -6.29 -21.89 -19.71
N ILE A 115 -6.96 -21.04 -18.95
CA ILE A 115 -6.52 -20.68 -17.59
C ILE A 115 -6.66 -21.92 -16.70
N GLN A 116 -5.53 -22.43 -16.23
CA GLN A 116 -5.51 -23.60 -15.35
C GLN A 116 -5.65 -23.19 -13.89
N CYS A 117 -5.04 -22.06 -13.53
CA CYS A 117 -5.07 -21.61 -12.15
C CYS A 117 -4.77 -20.12 -11.98
N VAL A 118 -5.23 -19.59 -10.84
CA VAL A 118 -5.13 -18.18 -10.47
C VAL A 118 -4.84 -18.09 -8.97
N LYS A 119 -3.75 -17.42 -8.60
CA LYS A 119 -3.29 -17.33 -7.21
C LYS A 119 -2.86 -15.92 -6.86
N ILE A 120 -3.11 -15.49 -5.63
CA ILE A 120 -2.57 -14.23 -5.09
C ILE A 120 -1.56 -14.55 -4.00
N ARG A 121 -0.37 -13.97 -4.09
CA ARG A 121 0.70 -14.16 -3.09
C ARG A 121 1.30 -12.84 -2.68
N THR A 122 2.01 -12.85 -1.57
CA THR A 122 2.86 -11.71 -1.21
C THR A 122 4.11 -11.66 -2.09
N GLU A 123 4.63 -10.47 -2.29
CA GLU A 123 5.91 -10.26 -2.97
C GLU A 123 7.08 -11.00 -2.31
N ASP A 124 7.12 -11.01 -0.98
CA ASP A 124 8.21 -11.59 -0.19
C ASP A 124 8.19 -13.12 -0.17
N SER A 125 7.04 -13.73 -0.44
CA SER A 125 6.88 -15.17 -0.39
C SER A 125 5.78 -15.65 -1.34
N GLN A 126 6.16 -16.56 -2.24
CA GLN A 126 5.24 -17.23 -3.17
C GLN A 126 4.34 -18.28 -2.48
N ASP A 127 4.67 -18.67 -1.26
CA ASP A 127 3.87 -19.62 -0.48
C ASP A 127 2.89 -18.90 0.45
N GLN A 128 3.11 -17.61 0.71
CA GLN A 128 2.28 -16.82 1.61
C GLN A 128 1.05 -16.25 0.90
N HIS A 129 -0.11 -16.76 1.31
CA HIS A 129 -1.41 -16.22 0.94
C HIS A 129 -1.77 -15.02 1.85
N PRO A 130 -1.99 -13.81 1.31
CA PRO A 130 -2.46 -12.69 2.12
C PRO A 130 -3.81 -13.00 2.76
N SER A 131 -4.02 -12.62 4.02
CA SER A 131 -5.27 -12.93 4.76
C SER A 131 -6.52 -12.40 4.08
N ASP A 132 -6.39 -11.24 3.42
CA ASP A 132 -7.53 -10.53 2.84
C ASP A 132 -7.71 -10.86 1.34
N ALA A 133 -6.83 -11.69 0.78
CA ALA A 133 -6.91 -12.09 -0.62
C ALA A 133 -7.97 -13.20 -0.82
N PRO A 134 -8.75 -13.16 -1.92
CA PRO A 134 -9.65 -14.24 -2.30
C PRO A 134 -8.96 -15.61 -2.38
N PRO A 135 -9.68 -16.73 -2.22
CA PRO A 135 -9.10 -18.07 -2.33
C PRO A 135 -8.44 -18.32 -3.69
N ASP A 136 -7.47 -19.22 -3.76
CA ASP A 136 -6.93 -19.64 -5.05
C ASP A 136 -8.00 -20.29 -5.94
N LYS A 137 -7.90 -20.10 -7.25
CA LYS A 137 -8.72 -20.82 -8.24
C LYS A 137 -7.88 -21.89 -8.94
N GLY A 138 -8.46 -23.07 -9.11
CA GLY A 138 -7.82 -24.19 -9.80
C GLY A 138 -6.71 -24.85 -8.97
N ASP A 139 -6.17 -25.94 -9.49
CA ASP A 139 -5.07 -26.68 -8.85
C ASP A 139 -3.75 -26.30 -9.53
N CYS A 140 -3.05 -25.25 -9.05
CA CYS A 140 -1.64 -25.12 -9.45
C CYS A 140 -0.81 -26.07 -8.58
N ARG A 141 -0.51 -27.26 -9.10
CA ARG A 141 0.49 -28.17 -8.53
C ARG A 141 1.92 -27.73 -8.80
N CYS A 142 2.16 -26.45 -9.07
CA CYS A 142 3.43 -25.99 -9.60
C CYS A 142 3.95 -24.82 -8.79
N ARG A 143 5.25 -24.84 -8.53
CA ARG A 143 5.99 -23.82 -7.79
C ARG A 143 6.74 -22.95 -8.79
N LEU A 144 6.78 -21.63 -8.56
CA LEU A 144 7.54 -20.71 -9.39
C LEU A 144 9.00 -20.66 -8.89
N ILE A 145 9.91 -21.38 -9.54
CA ILE A 145 11.32 -21.36 -9.18
C ILE A 145 12.04 -20.43 -10.18
N ALA A 146 12.61 -19.33 -9.68
CA ALA A 146 13.40 -18.38 -10.48
C ALA A 146 12.68 -17.78 -11.71
N GLY A 147 11.34 -17.62 -11.65
CA GLY A 147 10.55 -17.09 -12.77
C GLY A 147 10.07 -18.15 -13.76
N GLU A 148 10.45 -19.41 -13.57
CA GLU A 148 9.94 -20.56 -14.32
C GLU A 148 9.00 -21.40 -13.46
N TRP A 149 7.95 -21.95 -14.08
CA TRP A 149 7.03 -22.86 -13.41
C TRP A 149 7.61 -24.26 -13.41
N VAL A 150 7.83 -24.80 -12.21
CA VAL A 150 8.27 -26.19 -12.01
C VAL A 150 7.08 -26.99 -11.52
N GLU A 151 6.72 -28.04 -12.25
CA GLU A 151 5.75 -29.05 -11.81
C GLU A 151 6.29 -29.81 -10.60
N LEU A 152 5.49 -29.89 -9.53
CA LEU A 152 5.76 -30.74 -8.38
C LEU A 152 5.20 -32.14 -8.61
#